data_AF-A0A2S8FCV1-F1
#
_entry.id   AF-A0A2S8FCV1-F1
#
_cell.length_a   1.000
_cell.length_b   1.000
_cell.length_c   1.000
_cell.angle_alpha   90.00
_cell.angle_beta   90.00
_cell.angle_gamma   90.00
#
_symmetry.space_group_name_H-M   'P 1'
#
loop_
_entity.id
_entity.type
_entity.pdbx_description
1 polymer ?
#
loop_
_entity_poly.entity_id
_entity_poly.type
_entity_poly.pdbx_seq_one_letter_code
_entity_poly.pdbx_strand_id
1 'polypeptide(L)'
;MRALASLAVCLLLFCSPAWAQFGGNPEQQDHSQLPHEVLLSATVEVSQVIPQKSPDVTKVPQQERELFARLLTHKTSVAFNDLPLHNALKQLSEQAGIAIRIDEIALAESALSSSEKISLELENVSLYSVLKWLLRESELTFFIDVESIVVTTPAEAEIHLKTYFYAIPELIGNPAYYDEVIEAITSVIEPDSWEELGGPGSIAPFRNGLMISSSHEIHALVDQLFAGFCHFQTLPGTPYPTASYSVSLFPQRQREILRQLRTTEAKLAPTPHTWQAVLQQLRQQVAGPILVDEFALEVNNVRLPESVSPFPPEPSSLARTLDIITTDNDLAWFVAGDLIVITCEEEWRFRQTIELYPVRDLAWKGIAITNPQFQARLNPATKYPFPTAASSSPQDATFEFPDFDSVVELLTTTVDPESWEELGGPGSIYAFTSQADCLVISQHRFIHEQIQSALEQVRERQQPVDIDNLLAEVRKHEAEVITRTHNVQRYSEEKPLFSREDLQLIAEQLKKQIEPESWDGKQTYILPLNDAIVIRNRRDVQRVVSDNLVKLGVIRSQNYGVGFGCGAGPRNNQLIPQINDSSAQPTPASPQVKTLGGGGVF
;
A
#
# COMPACT_ATOMS: atom_id res chain seq x y z
N MET A 1 -54.21 -45.92 -5.07
CA MET A 1 -54.45 -46.95 -4.03
C MET A 1 -53.71 -46.47 -2.78
N ARG A 2 -54.40 -45.73 -1.88
CA ARG A 2 -55.03 -46.23 -0.63
C ARG A 2 -53.98 -46.90 0.29
N ALA A 3 -53.77 -46.52 1.56
CA ALA A 3 -54.54 -45.65 2.45
C ALA A 3 -53.86 -45.48 3.83
N LEU A 4 -54.28 -44.40 4.54
CA LEU A 4 -54.47 -44.24 6.01
C LEU A 4 -53.24 -44.01 6.93
N ALA A 5 -53.24 -43.13 7.94
CA ALA A 5 -54.23 -42.15 8.44
C ALA A 5 -53.62 -41.20 9.50
N SER A 6 -54.16 -39.96 9.55
CA SER A 6 -54.56 -39.11 10.72
C SER A 6 -53.52 -38.70 11.78
N LEU A 7 -53.49 -37.48 12.36
CA LEU A 7 -54.47 -36.39 12.62
C LEU A 7 -53.77 -35.01 12.45
N ALA A 8 -54.32 -33.96 11.83
CA ALA A 8 -55.43 -33.04 12.20
C ALA A 8 -55.18 -32.27 13.53
N VAL A 9 -55.14 -30.93 13.57
CA VAL A 9 -56.29 -29.99 13.43
C VAL A 9 -55.87 -28.59 12.92
N CYS A 10 -56.71 -28.04 12.04
CA CYS A 10 -56.62 -26.72 11.38
C CYS A 10 -57.35 -25.58 12.12
N LEU A 11 -56.86 -24.36 11.85
CA LEU A 11 -57.52 -23.05 11.66
C LEU A 11 -59.06 -22.99 11.52
N LEU A 12 -59.64 -21.92 12.09
CA LEU A 12 -60.78 -21.19 11.51
C LEU A 12 -60.61 -19.66 11.66
N LEU A 13 -60.69 -18.99 10.51
CA LEU A 13 -60.96 -17.56 10.28
C LEU A 13 -62.48 -17.31 10.35
N PHE A 14 -62.96 -16.12 10.76
CA PHE A 14 -64.10 -15.42 10.13
C PHE A 14 -64.28 -13.95 10.62
N CYS A 15 -64.22 -13.03 9.65
CA CYS A 15 -64.94 -11.75 9.41
C CYS A 15 -65.28 -10.70 10.51
N SER A 16 -64.61 -9.53 10.40
CA SER A 16 -65.09 -8.13 10.18
C SER A 16 -66.17 -7.45 11.09
N PRO A 17 -66.48 -6.14 10.93
CA PRO A 17 -66.09 -5.07 11.86
C PRO A 17 -67.29 -4.43 12.61
N ALA A 18 -67.05 -3.83 13.78
CA ALA A 18 -68.04 -2.95 14.41
C ALA A 18 -67.36 -1.79 15.17
N TRP A 19 -67.65 -0.58 14.73
CA TRP A 19 -67.37 0.66 15.43
C TRP A 19 -68.22 0.76 16.71
N ALA A 20 -67.61 1.14 17.83
CA ALA A 20 -68.30 1.73 18.98
C ALA A 20 -67.33 2.61 19.78
N GLN A 21 -67.18 3.85 19.30
CA GLN A 21 -67.29 5.09 20.06
C GLN A 21 -67.29 4.97 21.60
N PHE A 22 -66.15 5.28 22.25
CA PHE A 22 -66.13 5.99 23.53
C PHE A 22 -64.95 6.95 23.54
N GLY A 23 -65.28 8.24 23.65
CA GLY A 23 -64.31 9.31 23.79
C GLY A 23 -63.64 9.24 25.15
N GLY A 24 -62.31 9.22 25.13
CA GLY A 24 -61.43 9.54 26.24
C GLY A 24 -60.32 10.42 25.68
N ASN A 25 -60.18 11.61 26.28
CA ASN A 25 -59.16 12.61 25.99
C ASN A 25 -57.77 11.95 25.85
N PRO A 26 -56.95 12.22 24.82
CA PRO A 26 -55.55 11.80 24.87
C PRO A 26 -54.88 12.69 25.91
N GLU A 27 -54.68 12.17 27.12
CA GLU A 27 -53.66 12.70 28.01
C GLU A 27 -52.38 12.82 27.20
N GLN A 28 -51.84 14.05 27.15
CA GLN A 28 -50.50 14.31 26.65
C GLN A 28 -49.55 13.41 27.42
N GLN A 29 -49.23 12.25 26.86
CA GLN A 29 -48.05 11.52 27.26
C GLN A 29 -46.88 12.36 26.76
N ASP A 30 -46.33 13.10 27.72
CA ASP A 30 -45.04 13.74 27.68
C ASP A 30 -43.98 12.68 27.38
N HIS A 31 -43.80 12.36 26.10
CA HIS A 31 -42.67 11.57 25.61
C HIS A 31 -41.44 12.47 25.47
N SER A 32 -41.14 13.23 26.53
CA SER A 32 -39.79 13.69 26.85
C SER A 32 -39.00 12.53 27.47
N GLN A 33 -39.01 11.36 26.83
CA GLN A 33 -38.01 10.34 27.14
C GLN A 33 -36.73 10.86 26.50
N LEU A 34 -35.88 11.47 27.34
CA LEU A 34 -34.43 11.50 27.13
C LEU A 34 -34.03 10.17 26.48
N PRO A 35 -33.13 10.17 25.47
CA PRO A 35 -32.65 8.92 24.90
C PRO A 35 -32.37 8.00 26.08
N HIS A 36 -33.00 6.81 26.09
CA HIS A 36 -32.67 5.81 27.09
C HIS A 36 -31.17 5.65 26.97
N GLU A 37 -30.44 6.27 27.90
CA GLU A 37 -29.04 6.07 28.07
C GLU A 37 -28.99 4.56 28.24
N VAL A 38 -28.48 3.87 27.22
CA VAL A 38 -27.97 2.53 27.44
C VAL A 38 -26.70 2.78 28.26
N LEU A 39 -26.90 3.25 29.50
CA LEU A 39 -26.18 2.79 30.65
C LEU A 39 -26.29 1.28 30.50
N LEU A 40 -25.30 0.69 29.82
CA LEU A 40 -24.75 -0.59 30.23
C LEU A 40 -24.64 -0.43 31.74
N SER A 41 -25.68 -0.84 32.45
CA SER A 41 -25.77 -0.64 33.88
C SER A 41 -24.46 -1.21 34.38
N ALA A 42 -23.77 -0.46 35.25
CA ALA A 42 -22.43 -0.80 35.73
C ALA A 42 -22.31 -2.20 36.35
N THR A 43 -23.40 -2.97 36.41
CA THR A 43 -23.51 -4.40 36.68
C THR A 43 -23.12 -5.34 35.53
N VAL A 44 -22.97 -4.90 34.27
CA VAL A 44 -22.43 -5.75 33.19
C VAL A 44 -20.96 -5.41 32.98
N GLU A 45 -20.06 -6.23 33.53
CA GLU A 45 -18.62 -6.11 33.32
C GLU A 45 -18.29 -6.28 31.84
N VAL A 46 -18.12 -5.17 31.12
CA VAL A 46 -17.55 -5.17 29.77
C VAL A 46 -16.05 -5.43 29.91
N SER A 47 -15.67 -6.70 29.87
CA SER A 47 -14.28 -7.13 29.88
C SER A 47 -13.82 -7.48 28.46
N GLN A 48 -12.57 -7.19 28.16
CA GLN A 48 -11.95 -7.67 26.92
C GLN A 48 -11.86 -9.20 26.96
N VAL A 49 -12.34 -9.85 25.90
CA VAL A 49 -12.05 -11.27 25.69
C VAL A 49 -10.58 -11.38 25.31
N ILE A 50 -9.75 -11.82 26.24
CA ILE A 50 -8.34 -12.12 25.99
C ILE A 50 -8.28 -13.60 25.60
N PRO A 51 -8.12 -13.93 24.30
CA PRO A 51 -8.01 -15.32 23.89
C PRO A 51 -6.71 -15.90 24.46
N GLN A 52 -6.77 -17.14 24.97
CA GLN A 52 -5.56 -17.90 25.22
C GLN A 52 -4.96 -18.29 23.88
N LYS A 53 -3.77 -17.76 23.57
CA LYS A 53 -3.04 -18.13 22.35
C LYS A 53 -2.56 -19.57 22.48
N SER A 54 -2.85 -20.41 21.49
CA SER A 54 -2.25 -21.75 21.39
C SER A 54 -0.76 -21.59 21.07
N PRO A 55 0.15 -21.85 22.02
CA PRO A 55 1.56 -21.46 21.89
C PRO A 55 2.30 -22.22 20.79
N ASP A 56 1.82 -23.40 20.38
CA ASP A 56 2.49 -24.23 19.39
C ASP A 56 2.17 -23.83 17.94
N VAL A 57 1.04 -23.14 17.71
CA VAL A 57 0.58 -22.80 16.34
C VAL A 57 1.33 -21.60 15.76
N THR A 58 1.83 -20.68 16.60
CA THR A 58 2.53 -19.48 16.13
C THR A 58 4.04 -19.66 15.97
N LYS A 59 4.60 -20.80 16.41
CA LYS A 59 6.06 -21.05 16.37
C LYS A 59 6.57 -21.29 14.96
N VAL A 60 5.83 -22.07 14.15
CA VAL A 60 6.26 -22.45 12.81
C VAL A 60 6.42 -21.23 11.88
N PRO A 61 5.43 -20.33 11.73
CA PRO A 61 5.59 -19.09 10.97
C PRO A 61 6.79 -18.24 11.39
N GLN A 62 7.08 -18.19 12.70
CA GLN A 62 8.20 -17.43 13.21
C GLN A 62 9.54 -18.09 12.85
N GLN A 63 9.65 -19.42 12.98
CA GLN A 63 10.84 -20.18 12.62
C GLN A 63 11.17 -20.06 11.13
N GLU A 64 10.15 -20.10 10.25
CA GLU A 64 10.32 -19.94 8.81
C GLU A 64 10.87 -18.55 8.45
N ARG A 65 10.33 -17.48 9.06
CA ARG A 65 10.85 -16.11 8.87
C ARG A 65 12.27 -15.95 9.40
N GLU A 66 12.58 -16.52 10.56
CA GLU A 66 13.93 -16.51 11.13
C GLU A 66 14.92 -17.27 10.25
N LEU A 67 14.51 -18.41 9.69
CA LEU A 67 15.33 -19.16 8.73
C LEU A 67 15.56 -18.36 7.46
N PHE A 68 14.54 -17.75 6.85
CA PHE A 68 14.71 -16.90 5.66
C PHE A 68 15.66 -15.73 5.94
N ALA A 69 15.52 -15.05 7.08
CA ALA A 69 16.45 -14.00 7.49
C ALA A 69 17.90 -14.52 7.63
N ARG A 70 18.10 -15.76 8.10
CA ARG A 70 19.42 -16.41 8.11
C ARG A 70 19.95 -16.66 6.69
N LEU A 71 19.12 -17.05 5.73
CA LEU A 71 19.56 -17.22 4.32
C LEU A 71 20.08 -15.91 3.73
N LEU A 72 19.43 -14.78 4.03
CA LEU A 72 19.83 -13.45 3.56
C LEU A 72 21.12 -12.95 4.24
N THR A 73 21.40 -13.37 5.47
CA THR A 73 22.53 -12.85 6.26
C THR A 73 23.77 -13.76 6.26
N HIS A 74 23.59 -15.08 6.13
CA HIS A 74 24.68 -16.05 6.15
C HIS A 74 25.56 -15.90 4.90
N LYS A 75 26.82 -15.52 5.09
CA LYS A 75 27.79 -15.38 3.99
C LYS A 75 28.45 -16.71 3.65
N THR A 76 28.50 -16.99 2.36
CA THR A 76 28.98 -18.25 1.79
C THR A 76 29.84 -17.94 0.55
N SER A 77 30.89 -18.73 0.37
CA SER A 77 31.71 -18.74 -0.85
C SER A 77 31.70 -20.14 -1.45
N VAL A 78 31.53 -20.23 -2.76
CA VAL A 78 31.49 -21.47 -3.52
C VAL A 78 32.33 -21.37 -4.78
N ALA A 79 32.92 -22.49 -5.18
CA ALA A 79 33.63 -22.67 -6.44
C ALA A 79 33.32 -24.08 -6.96
N PHE A 80 32.19 -24.21 -7.64
CA PHE A 80 31.75 -25.44 -8.29
C PHE A 80 32.18 -25.43 -9.75
N ASN A 81 32.73 -26.55 -10.21
CA ASN A 81 33.17 -26.73 -11.58
C ASN A 81 32.72 -28.11 -12.03
N ASP A 82 31.70 -28.16 -12.90
CA ASP A 82 31.12 -29.39 -13.44
C ASP A 82 30.70 -30.38 -12.34
N LEU A 83 30.17 -29.85 -11.22
CA LEU A 83 29.81 -30.62 -10.03
C LEU A 83 28.32 -31.01 -10.09
N PRO A 84 27.93 -32.28 -9.82
CA PRO A 84 26.52 -32.64 -9.77
C PRO A 84 25.74 -31.82 -8.72
N LEU A 85 24.55 -31.35 -9.08
CA LEU A 85 23.70 -30.48 -8.26
C LEU A 85 23.50 -31.02 -6.84
N HIS A 86 23.18 -32.30 -6.68
CA HIS A 86 23.03 -32.93 -5.37
C HIS A 86 24.28 -32.84 -4.49
N ASN A 87 25.49 -32.90 -5.08
CA ASN A 87 26.74 -32.76 -4.34
C ASN A 87 27.00 -31.30 -3.96
N ALA A 88 26.68 -30.35 -4.85
CA ALA A 88 26.78 -28.93 -4.56
C ALA A 88 25.85 -28.51 -3.41
N LEU A 89 24.59 -28.94 -3.44
CA LEU A 89 23.61 -28.68 -2.38
C LEU A 89 24.00 -29.33 -1.06
N LYS A 90 24.59 -30.54 -1.10
CA LYS A 90 25.13 -31.18 0.10
C LYS A 90 26.29 -30.37 0.72
N GLN A 91 27.22 -29.90 -0.10
CA GLN A 91 28.32 -29.04 0.39
C GLN A 91 27.79 -27.73 0.99
N LEU A 92 26.80 -27.10 0.34
CA LEU A 92 26.14 -25.90 0.85
C LEU A 92 25.45 -26.14 2.21
N SER A 93 24.76 -27.27 2.33
CA SER A 93 24.09 -27.70 3.57
C SER A 93 25.09 -27.83 4.73
N GLU A 94 26.23 -28.50 4.47
CA GLU A 94 27.30 -28.71 5.45
C GLU A 94 28.00 -27.38 5.82
N GLN A 95 28.28 -26.51 4.84
CA GLN A 95 28.95 -25.23 5.06
C GLN A 95 28.09 -24.23 5.82
N ALA A 96 26.79 -24.15 5.50
CA ALA A 96 25.87 -23.21 6.12
C ALA A 96 25.28 -23.70 7.45
N GLY A 97 25.39 -25.00 7.73
CA GLY A 97 24.72 -25.63 8.88
C GLY A 97 23.19 -25.50 8.79
N ILE A 98 22.64 -25.49 7.58
CA ILE A 98 21.21 -25.42 7.29
C ILE A 98 20.87 -26.62 6.42
N ALA A 99 19.88 -27.42 6.82
CA ALA A 99 19.50 -28.59 6.06
C ALA A 99 18.93 -28.17 4.69
N ILE A 100 19.55 -28.64 3.61
CA ILE A 100 19.07 -28.48 2.24
C ILE A 100 18.64 -29.85 1.71
N ARG A 101 17.41 -29.94 1.21
CA ARG A 101 16.78 -31.15 0.69
C ARG A 101 16.34 -30.91 -0.75
N ILE A 102 16.26 -32.00 -1.52
CA ILE A 102 15.81 -31.97 -2.91
C ILE A 102 14.48 -32.71 -2.97
N ASP A 103 13.49 -32.12 -3.63
CA ASP A 103 12.24 -32.78 -3.97
C ASP A 103 12.41 -33.61 -5.24
N GLU A 104 12.94 -34.82 -5.07
CA GLU A 104 13.18 -35.74 -6.20
C GLU A 104 11.89 -36.13 -6.95
N ILE A 105 10.71 -36.01 -6.32
CA ILE A 105 9.44 -36.33 -6.97
C ILE A 105 9.07 -35.21 -7.94
N ALA A 106 9.05 -33.96 -7.46
CA ALA A 106 8.74 -32.80 -8.31
C ALA A 106 9.74 -32.66 -9.47
N LEU A 107 11.04 -32.89 -9.22
CA LEU A 107 12.06 -32.90 -10.26
C LEU A 107 11.78 -33.97 -11.33
N ALA A 108 11.47 -35.20 -10.92
CA ALA A 108 11.20 -36.30 -11.85
C ALA A 108 9.95 -36.05 -12.69
N GLU A 109 8.91 -35.42 -12.13
CA GLU A 109 7.68 -35.07 -12.85
C GLU A 109 7.91 -33.99 -13.93
N SER A 110 8.86 -33.08 -13.71
CA SER A 110 9.29 -32.08 -14.70
C SER A 110 10.46 -32.55 -15.58
N ALA A 111 10.82 -33.84 -15.53
CA ALA A 111 11.96 -34.42 -16.26
C ALA A 111 13.33 -33.77 -15.98
N LEU A 112 13.48 -33.16 -14.79
CA LEU A 112 14.72 -32.59 -14.29
C LEU A 112 15.47 -33.63 -13.44
N SER A 113 16.78 -33.43 -13.25
CA SER A 113 17.62 -34.38 -12.49
C SER A 113 18.59 -33.69 -11.56
N SER A 114 18.65 -34.17 -10.30
CA SER A 114 19.65 -33.73 -9.33
C SER A 114 21.08 -34.16 -9.67
N SER A 115 21.27 -34.98 -10.71
CA SER A 115 22.59 -35.37 -11.23
C SER A 115 23.15 -34.41 -12.28
N GLU A 116 22.36 -33.43 -12.73
CA GLU A 116 22.84 -32.40 -13.65
C GLU A 116 24.06 -31.68 -13.07
N LYS A 117 25.04 -31.39 -13.93
CA LYS A 117 26.29 -30.79 -13.51
C LYS A 117 26.18 -29.29 -13.65
N ILE A 118 26.62 -28.59 -12.63
CA ILE A 118 26.52 -27.14 -12.51
C ILE A 118 27.90 -26.55 -12.24
N SER A 119 28.08 -25.30 -12.64
CA SER A 119 29.31 -24.53 -12.38
C SER A 119 28.95 -23.17 -11.81
N LEU A 120 29.52 -22.80 -10.68
CA LEU A 120 29.25 -21.51 -10.05
C LEU A 120 30.43 -21.09 -9.18
N GLU A 121 30.92 -19.89 -9.41
CA GLU A 121 31.98 -19.28 -8.60
C GLU A 121 31.48 -17.96 -8.02
N LEU A 122 31.26 -17.94 -6.71
CA LEU A 122 30.83 -16.76 -5.97
C LEU A 122 31.57 -16.68 -4.64
N GLU A 123 32.03 -15.47 -4.28
CA GLU A 123 32.75 -15.23 -3.03
C GLU A 123 31.99 -14.26 -2.12
N ASN A 124 31.82 -14.64 -0.86
CA ASN A 124 31.28 -13.78 0.19
C ASN A 124 29.89 -13.16 -0.12
N VAL A 125 29.00 -13.97 -0.70
CA VAL A 125 27.59 -13.64 -0.97
C VAL A 125 26.68 -14.30 0.05
N SER A 126 25.42 -13.88 0.14
CA SER A 126 24.41 -14.55 0.96
C SER A 126 24.13 -15.97 0.44
N LEU A 127 23.78 -16.89 1.33
CA LEU A 127 23.33 -18.23 0.95
C LEU A 127 22.11 -18.15 0.02
N TYR A 128 21.21 -17.19 0.26
CA TYR A 128 20.09 -16.88 -0.63
C TYR A 128 20.57 -16.63 -2.07
N SER A 129 21.54 -15.74 -2.25
CA SER A 129 22.08 -15.40 -3.56
C SER A 129 22.75 -16.61 -4.22
N VAL A 130 23.52 -17.41 -3.46
CA VAL A 130 24.10 -18.64 -4.01
C VAL A 130 22.99 -19.55 -4.53
N LEU A 131 21.96 -19.85 -3.72
CA LEU A 131 20.88 -20.72 -4.12
C LEU A 131 20.09 -20.18 -5.31
N LYS A 132 19.74 -18.89 -5.30
CA LYS A 132 18.98 -18.25 -6.39
C LYS A 132 19.71 -18.37 -7.73
N TRP A 133 21.01 -18.15 -7.74
CA TRP A 133 21.81 -18.20 -8.98
C TRP A 133 22.23 -19.61 -9.37
N LEU A 134 22.51 -20.48 -8.41
CA LEU A 134 22.85 -21.89 -8.63
C LEU A 134 21.69 -22.68 -9.24
N LEU A 135 20.47 -22.45 -8.76
CA LEU A 135 19.29 -23.22 -9.17
C LEU A 135 18.69 -22.76 -10.49
N ARG A 136 19.00 -21.52 -10.90
CA ARG A 136 18.49 -20.92 -12.13
C ARG A 136 18.89 -21.71 -13.38
N GLU A 137 20.13 -22.20 -13.44
CA GLU A 137 20.65 -22.96 -14.59
C GLU A 137 19.87 -24.27 -14.83
N SER A 138 19.38 -24.90 -13.76
CA SER A 138 18.59 -26.14 -13.83
C SER A 138 17.07 -25.90 -13.85
N GLU A 139 16.62 -24.66 -14.06
CA GLU A 139 15.20 -24.27 -14.00
C GLU A 139 14.53 -24.64 -12.65
N LEU A 140 15.30 -24.59 -11.56
CA LEU A 140 14.84 -24.92 -10.21
C LEU A 140 14.72 -23.66 -9.34
N THR A 141 13.97 -23.81 -8.26
CA THR A 141 13.83 -22.81 -7.20
C THR A 141 13.86 -23.50 -5.83
N PHE A 142 13.61 -22.74 -4.78
CA PHE A 142 13.48 -23.29 -3.44
C PHE A 142 12.39 -22.59 -2.64
N PHE A 143 11.86 -23.30 -1.65
CA PHE A 143 11.05 -22.72 -0.60
C PHE A 143 11.59 -23.17 0.77
N ILE A 144 11.09 -22.53 1.83
CA ILE A 144 11.44 -22.88 3.21
C ILE A 144 10.31 -23.70 3.82
N ASP A 145 10.70 -24.82 4.43
CA ASP A 145 9.82 -25.71 5.17
C ASP A 145 10.38 -25.94 6.58
N VAL A 146 9.73 -25.33 7.58
CA VAL A 146 10.00 -25.41 9.04
C VAL A 146 11.48 -25.26 9.45
N GLU A 147 12.32 -26.28 9.20
CA GLU A 147 13.73 -26.35 9.58
C GLU A 147 14.69 -26.62 8.39
N SER A 148 14.18 -26.65 7.15
CA SER A 148 14.97 -26.97 5.97
C SER A 148 14.62 -26.11 4.76
N ILE A 149 15.59 -26.02 3.85
CA ILE A 149 15.41 -25.46 2.51
C ILE A 149 15.08 -26.63 1.59
N VAL A 150 13.97 -26.54 0.86
CA VAL A 150 13.54 -27.55 -0.11
C VAL A 150 13.77 -26.99 -1.51
N VAL A 151 14.69 -27.61 -2.24
CA VAL A 151 14.94 -27.34 -3.66
C VAL A 151 13.95 -28.14 -4.50
N THR A 152 13.20 -27.44 -5.36
CA THR A 152 12.10 -28.00 -6.14
C THR A 152 11.88 -27.19 -7.43
N THR A 153 10.85 -27.51 -8.20
CA THR A 153 10.47 -26.79 -9.42
C THR A 153 9.65 -25.54 -9.10
N PRO A 154 9.61 -24.52 -10.00
CA PRO A 154 8.79 -23.33 -9.80
C PRO A 154 7.30 -23.64 -9.52
N ALA A 155 6.72 -24.55 -10.30
CA ALA A 155 5.32 -24.94 -10.17
C ALA A 155 4.99 -25.56 -8.79
N GLU A 156 5.90 -26.38 -8.24
CA GLU A 156 5.70 -26.95 -6.91
C GLU A 156 5.87 -25.88 -5.83
N ALA A 157 6.88 -25.02 -5.94
CA ALA A 157 7.13 -23.95 -4.97
C ALA A 157 5.96 -22.95 -4.85
N GLU A 158 5.24 -22.67 -5.94
CA GLU A 158 4.05 -21.82 -5.96
C GLU A 158 2.90 -22.34 -5.09
N ILE A 159 2.87 -23.64 -4.78
CA ILE A 159 1.86 -24.25 -3.91
C ILE A 159 2.23 -24.09 -2.42
N HIS A 160 3.52 -23.89 -2.11
CA HIS A 160 4.05 -23.78 -0.74
C HIS A 160 4.12 -22.33 -0.24
N LEU A 161 3.06 -21.56 -0.49
CA LEU A 161 2.94 -20.18 0.02
C LEU A 161 2.82 -20.16 1.55
N LYS A 162 3.31 -19.06 2.14
CA LYS A 162 3.19 -18.82 3.59
C LYS A 162 2.12 -17.77 3.84
N THR A 163 1.38 -17.93 4.92
CA THR A 163 0.32 -16.98 5.29
C THR A 163 0.68 -16.26 6.57
N TYR A 164 0.86 -14.94 6.49
CA TYR A 164 1.17 -14.09 7.63
C TYR A 164 0.12 -12.99 7.83
N PHE A 165 -0.16 -12.69 9.10
CA PHE A 165 -0.95 -11.53 9.48
C PHE A 165 -0.04 -10.36 9.83
N TYR A 166 -0.17 -9.27 9.09
CA TYR A 166 0.55 -8.02 9.28
C TYR A 166 -0.32 -7.05 10.06
N ALA A 167 -0.03 -6.89 11.36
CA ALA A 167 -0.68 -5.87 12.17
C ALA A 167 -0.04 -4.51 11.91
N ILE A 168 -0.73 -3.65 11.17
CA ILE A 168 -0.25 -2.32 10.75
C ILE A 168 -1.26 -1.22 11.13
N PRO A 169 -1.58 -1.07 12.44
CA PRO A 169 -2.57 -0.11 12.91
C PRO A 169 -2.18 1.35 12.61
N GLU A 170 -0.89 1.63 12.48
CA GLU A 170 -0.35 2.96 12.15
C GLU A 170 -0.56 3.33 10.68
N LEU A 171 -0.66 2.34 9.78
CA LEU A 171 -0.92 2.55 8.36
C LEU A 171 -2.42 2.54 8.07
N ILE A 172 -3.16 1.56 8.61
CA ILE A 172 -4.58 1.33 8.33
C ILE A 172 -5.49 1.85 9.45
N GLY A 173 -5.13 2.94 10.15
CA GLY A 173 -5.88 3.46 11.30
C GLY A 173 -7.40 3.70 11.08
N ASN A 174 -7.87 3.60 9.84
CA ASN A 174 -9.27 3.52 9.43
C ASN A 174 -9.44 2.43 8.34
N PRO A 175 -10.47 1.56 8.42
CA PRO A 175 -10.83 0.61 7.36
C PRO A 175 -10.92 1.18 5.94
N ALA A 176 -11.17 2.49 5.79
CA ALA A 176 -11.15 3.15 4.49
C ALA A 176 -9.78 3.11 3.78
N TYR A 177 -8.69 2.80 4.50
CA TYR A 177 -7.33 2.78 3.97
C TYR A 177 -6.87 1.40 3.51
N TYR A 178 -7.69 0.36 3.61
CA TYR A 178 -7.28 -0.98 3.16
C TYR A 178 -6.94 -1.00 1.68
N ASP A 179 -7.83 -0.45 0.86
CA ASP A 179 -7.71 -0.50 -0.60
C ASP A 179 -6.39 0.15 -1.02
N GLU A 180 -6.02 1.27 -0.42
CA GLU A 180 -4.78 1.98 -0.73
C GLU A 180 -3.52 1.17 -0.41
N VAL A 181 -3.48 0.50 0.75
CA VAL A 181 -2.33 -0.33 1.12
C VAL A 181 -2.27 -1.59 0.23
N ILE A 182 -3.42 -2.18 -0.08
CA ILE A 182 -3.51 -3.39 -0.90
C ILE A 182 -3.06 -3.07 -2.33
N GLU A 183 -3.61 -2.03 -2.94
CA GLU A 183 -3.23 -1.59 -4.29
C GLU A 183 -1.74 -1.23 -4.36
N ALA A 184 -1.18 -0.53 -3.36
CA ALA A 184 0.24 -0.22 -3.33
C ALA A 184 1.13 -1.48 -3.29
N ILE A 185 0.66 -2.57 -2.69
CA ILE A 185 1.37 -3.85 -2.67
C ILE A 185 1.21 -4.56 -4.02
N THR A 186 -0.03 -4.77 -4.47
CA THR A 186 -0.33 -5.63 -5.62
C THR A 186 0.07 -5.01 -6.96
N SER A 187 0.15 -3.68 -7.06
CA SER A 187 0.57 -2.99 -8.30
C SER A 187 2.09 -2.86 -8.45
N VAL A 188 2.87 -3.03 -7.38
CA VAL A 188 4.31 -2.73 -7.37
C VAL A 188 5.16 -3.96 -7.04
N ILE A 189 4.74 -4.80 -6.10
CA ILE A 189 5.49 -6.00 -5.70
C ILE A 189 5.02 -7.17 -6.56
N GLU A 190 5.82 -7.55 -7.55
CA GLU A 190 5.58 -8.71 -8.44
C GLU A 190 4.09 -8.84 -8.84
N PRO A 191 3.55 -7.93 -9.68
CA PRO A 191 2.11 -7.84 -9.92
C PRO A 191 1.48 -9.15 -10.40
N ASP A 192 2.20 -9.89 -11.24
CA ASP A 192 1.81 -11.20 -11.79
C ASP A 192 1.75 -12.32 -10.75
N SER A 193 2.29 -12.12 -9.55
CA SER A 193 2.24 -13.09 -8.45
C SER A 193 0.90 -13.12 -7.70
N TRP A 194 0.00 -12.15 -7.92
CA TRP A 194 -1.26 -12.00 -7.19
C TRP A 194 -2.46 -12.56 -7.96
N GLU A 195 -3.46 -13.08 -7.23
CA GLU A 195 -4.69 -13.67 -7.77
C GLU A 195 -5.42 -12.75 -8.77
N GLU A 196 -5.36 -11.43 -8.55
CA GLU A 196 -5.97 -10.43 -9.44
C GLU A 196 -5.43 -10.50 -10.88
N LEU A 197 -4.14 -10.86 -11.03
CA LEU A 197 -3.48 -11.05 -12.33
C LEU A 197 -3.22 -12.54 -12.63
N GLY A 198 -3.86 -13.45 -11.89
CA GLY A 198 -3.81 -14.90 -12.12
C GLY A 198 -2.67 -15.64 -11.42
N GLY A 199 -1.90 -14.96 -10.57
CA GLY A 199 -0.86 -15.57 -9.73
C GLY A 199 -1.42 -16.29 -8.50
N PRO A 200 -0.58 -17.04 -7.75
CA PRO A 200 -1.02 -17.87 -6.64
C PRO A 200 -1.19 -17.08 -5.31
N GLY A 201 -0.67 -15.86 -5.23
CA GLY A 201 -0.68 -15.02 -4.04
C GLY A 201 -2.04 -14.40 -3.73
N SER A 202 -2.36 -14.21 -2.45
CA SER A 202 -3.62 -13.57 -2.02
C SER A 202 -3.40 -12.60 -0.87
N ILE A 203 -4.25 -11.58 -0.80
CA ILE A 203 -4.21 -10.53 0.21
C ILE A 203 -5.64 -10.15 0.63
N ALA A 204 -5.89 -10.07 1.94
CA ALA A 204 -7.21 -9.74 2.48
C ALA A 204 -7.11 -8.87 3.75
N PRO A 205 -7.94 -7.82 3.88
CA PRO A 205 -7.93 -6.97 5.06
C PRO A 205 -8.70 -7.58 6.25
N PHE A 206 -8.19 -7.36 7.46
CA PHE A 206 -8.91 -7.68 8.70
C PHE A 206 -8.59 -6.69 9.84
N ARG A 207 -9.59 -5.87 10.18
CA ARG A 207 -9.62 -4.89 11.29
C ARG A 207 -8.51 -3.82 11.35
N ASN A 208 -7.27 -4.22 11.57
CA ASN A 208 -6.12 -3.32 11.74
C ASN A 208 -4.86 -3.90 11.09
N GLY A 209 -5.06 -4.79 10.12
CA GLY A 209 -4.00 -5.50 9.47
C GLY A 209 -4.45 -6.21 8.21
N LEU A 210 -3.49 -6.84 7.55
CA LEU A 210 -3.68 -7.60 6.31
C LEU A 210 -3.24 -9.04 6.53
N MET A 211 -4.03 -9.99 6.06
CA MET A 211 -3.63 -11.37 5.90
C MET A 211 -3.11 -11.55 4.48
N ILE A 212 -1.85 -11.93 4.35
CA ILE A 212 -1.16 -12.09 3.07
C ILE A 212 -0.68 -13.53 2.97
N SER A 213 -0.97 -14.19 1.85
CA SER A 213 -0.44 -15.50 1.50
C SER A 213 0.45 -15.39 0.27
N SER A 214 1.76 -15.57 0.42
CA SER A 214 2.71 -15.42 -0.69
C SER A 214 4.06 -16.12 -0.43
N SER A 215 5.03 -15.92 -1.31
CA SER A 215 6.41 -16.41 -1.18
C SER A 215 7.18 -15.66 -0.08
N HIS A 216 8.27 -16.24 0.40
CA HIS A 216 9.12 -15.57 1.40
C HIS A 216 9.78 -14.28 0.86
N GLU A 217 10.08 -14.25 -0.45
CA GLU A 217 10.65 -13.09 -1.13
C GLU A 217 9.65 -11.92 -1.09
N ILE A 218 8.40 -12.16 -1.49
CA ILE A 218 7.32 -11.17 -1.44
C ILE A 218 7.05 -10.72 0.00
N HIS A 219 7.02 -11.64 0.97
CA HIS A 219 6.85 -11.27 2.37
C HIS A 219 7.95 -10.33 2.89
N ALA A 220 9.19 -10.54 2.48
CA ALA A 220 10.30 -9.65 2.83
C ALA A 220 10.21 -8.29 2.12
N LEU A 221 9.76 -8.24 0.86
CA LEU A 221 9.49 -6.98 0.17
C LEU A 221 8.35 -6.19 0.83
N VAL A 222 7.27 -6.87 1.24
CA VAL A 222 6.17 -6.26 2.00
C VAL A 222 6.66 -5.71 3.35
N ASP A 223 7.51 -6.45 4.07
CA ASP A 223 8.14 -5.95 5.31
C ASP A 223 8.95 -4.66 5.05
N GLN A 224 9.72 -4.61 3.96
CA GLN A 224 10.50 -3.43 3.59
C GLN A 224 9.63 -2.25 3.14
N LEU A 225 8.54 -2.52 2.43
CA LEU A 225 7.57 -1.51 2.01
C LEU A 225 6.91 -0.86 3.23
N PHE A 226 6.42 -1.66 4.19
CA PHE A 226 5.84 -1.14 5.43
C PHE A 226 6.86 -0.39 6.28
N ALA A 227 8.09 -0.88 6.38
CA ALA A 227 9.17 -0.16 7.05
C ALA A 227 9.43 1.21 6.40
N GLY A 228 9.37 1.28 5.07
CA GLY A 228 9.48 2.53 4.31
C GLY A 228 8.32 3.51 4.58
N PHE A 229 7.07 3.03 4.59
CA PHE A 229 5.93 3.87 4.95
C PHE A 229 6.02 4.41 6.38
N CYS A 230 6.33 3.55 7.34
CA CYS A 230 6.55 3.97 8.73
C CYS A 230 7.72 4.96 8.83
N HIS A 231 8.81 4.76 8.08
CA HIS A 231 9.91 5.72 8.03
C HIS A 231 9.42 7.11 7.58
N PHE A 232 8.63 7.19 6.50
CA PHE A 232 8.11 8.45 5.98
C PHE A 232 7.07 9.12 6.91
N GLN A 233 6.27 8.34 7.65
CA GLN A 233 5.40 8.87 8.71
C GLN A 233 6.17 9.59 9.80
N THR A 234 7.39 9.13 10.12
CA THR A 234 8.23 9.75 11.17
C THR A 234 8.96 11.01 10.72
N LEU A 235 8.93 11.34 9.42
CA LEU A 235 9.62 12.52 8.91
C LEU A 235 8.96 13.82 9.41
N PRO A 236 9.76 14.84 9.75
CA PRO A 236 9.24 16.14 10.18
C PRO A 236 8.36 16.79 9.11
N GLY A 237 7.49 17.74 9.52
CA GLY A 237 6.63 18.47 8.59
C GLY A 237 7.42 19.26 7.54
N THR A 238 8.35 20.12 7.99
CA THR A 238 9.28 20.88 7.14
C THR A 238 10.52 21.32 7.95
N PRO A 239 11.74 21.38 7.35
CA PRO A 239 12.16 20.64 6.16
C PRO A 239 12.23 19.13 6.43
N TYR A 240 12.15 18.30 5.40
CA TYR A 240 12.30 16.85 5.52
C TYR A 240 13.20 16.27 4.40
N PRO A 241 13.79 15.07 4.59
CA PRO A 241 14.65 14.43 3.59
C PRO A 241 13.86 14.00 2.35
N THR A 242 14.38 14.30 1.16
CA THR A 242 13.76 13.97 -0.14
C THR A 242 14.34 12.73 -0.81
N ALA A 243 15.31 12.06 -0.17
CA ALA A 243 15.94 10.85 -0.69
C ALA A 243 14.93 9.70 -0.79
N SER A 244 15.05 8.89 -1.85
CA SER A 244 14.21 7.70 -2.01
C SER A 244 14.56 6.63 -0.96
N TYR A 245 13.58 5.77 -0.68
CA TYR A 245 13.73 4.58 0.14
C TYR A 245 13.63 3.33 -0.73
N SER A 246 14.69 2.52 -0.77
CA SER A 246 14.75 1.31 -1.60
C SER A 246 14.06 0.14 -0.92
N VAL A 247 13.13 -0.49 -1.62
CA VAL A 247 12.43 -1.72 -1.21
C VAL A 247 13.10 -2.89 -1.94
N SER A 248 14.00 -3.59 -1.25
CA SER A 248 14.82 -4.68 -1.79
C SER A 248 15.11 -5.69 -0.69
N LEU A 249 15.47 -6.92 -1.04
CA LEU A 249 15.92 -7.93 -0.07
C LEU A 249 17.25 -7.55 0.60
N PHE A 250 18.06 -6.70 -0.06
CA PHE A 250 19.41 -6.31 0.41
C PHE A 250 19.65 -4.80 0.32
N PRO A 251 18.78 -3.94 0.87
CA PRO A 251 18.75 -2.51 0.53
C PRO A 251 20.05 -1.79 0.91
N GLN A 252 20.60 -2.10 2.11
CA GLN A 252 21.86 -1.53 2.58
C GLN A 252 23.06 -1.96 1.72
N ARG A 253 23.10 -3.24 1.35
CA ARG A 253 24.22 -3.82 0.61
C ARG A 253 24.21 -3.37 -0.85
N GLN A 254 23.04 -3.33 -1.48
CA GLN A 254 22.86 -2.81 -2.83
C GLN A 254 23.30 -1.35 -2.92
N ARG A 255 22.88 -0.51 -1.95
CA ARG A 255 23.31 0.90 -1.88
C ARG A 255 24.81 1.04 -1.73
N GLU A 256 25.44 0.20 -0.91
CA GLU A 256 26.90 0.23 -0.72
C GLU A 256 27.65 -0.16 -2.01
N ILE A 257 27.22 -1.22 -2.70
CA ILE A 257 27.82 -1.64 -3.99
C ILE A 257 27.69 -0.51 -5.02
N LEU A 258 26.48 0.03 -5.23
CA LEU A 258 26.24 1.10 -6.19
C LEU A 258 27.06 2.35 -5.86
N ARG A 259 27.12 2.74 -4.58
CA ARG A 259 27.93 3.88 -4.14
C ARG A 259 29.39 3.69 -4.49
N GLN A 260 29.96 2.51 -4.17
CA GLN A 260 31.35 2.21 -4.47
C GLN A 260 31.64 2.19 -5.97
N LEU A 261 30.77 1.56 -6.77
CA LEU A 261 30.92 1.53 -8.23
C LEU A 261 30.96 2.93 -8.84
N ARG A 262 30.18 3.88 -8.28
CA ARG A 262 30.15 5.28 -8.75
C ARG A 262 31.35 6.09 -8.27
N THR A 263 31.90 5.82 -7.09
CA THR A 263 32.98 6.62 -6.50
C THR A 263 34.38 6.12 -6.81
N THR A 264 34.54 4.84 -7.13
CA THR A 264 35.86 4.23 -7.38
C THR A 264 36.26 4.42 -8.84
N GLU A 265 37.44 5.01 -9.06
CA GLU A 265 38.05 5.17 -10.38
C GLU A 265 38.53 3.82 -10.94
N ALA A 266 38.15 3.51 -12.18
CA ALA A 266 38.51 2.27 -12.85
C ALA A 266 39.97 2.27 -13.30
N LYS A 267 40.72 1.26 -12.86
CA LYS A 267 42.12 1.00 -13.23
C LYS A 267 42.16 -0.20 -14.17
N LEU A 268 41.81 0.02 -15.44
CA LEU A 268 41.94 -0.98 -16.50
C LEU A 268 43.17 -0.66 -17.36
N ALA A 269 43.91 -1.68 -17.81
CA ALA A 269 45.09 -1.43 -18.64
C ALA A 269 44.68 -1.03 -20.08
N PRO A 270 45.36 -0.06 -20.72
CA PRO A 270 44.88 0.62 -21.93
C PRO A 270 45.07 -0.13 -23.27
N THR A 271 45.01 -1.45 -23.31
CA THR A 271 45.27 -2.24 -24.54
C THR A 271 44.48 -3.54 -24.52
N PRO A 272 44.09 -4.12 -25.69
CA PRO A 272 43.01 -5.08 -25.78
C PRO A 272 43.17 -6.24 -24.78
N HIS A 273 42.09 -6.48 -24.06
CA HIS A 273 41.97 -7.55 -23.09
C HIS A 273 40.89 -8.51 -23.57
N THR A 274 41.13 -9.81 -23.34
CA THR A 274 40.05 -10.80 -23.40
C THR A 274 39.00 -10.43 -22.35
N TRP A 275 37.74 -10.78 -22.59
CA TRP A 275 36.66 -10.58 -21.62
C TRP A 275 37.04 -11.09 -20.21
N GLN A 276 37.68 -12.26 -20.14
CA GLN A 276 38.17 -12.84 -18.89
C GLN A 276 39.19 -11.95 -18.16
N ALA A 277 40.12 -11.34 -18.88
CA ALA A 277 41.11 -10.44 -18.29
C ALA A 277 40.47 -9.15 -17.75
N VAL A 278 39.46 -8.61 -18.46
CA VAL A 278 38.67 -7.46 -18.00
C VAL A 278 37.92 -7.82 -16.72
N LEU A 279 37.20 -8.95 -16.71
CA LEU A 279 36.48 -9.42 -15.51
C LEU A 279 37.42 -9.62 -14.32
N GLN A 280 38.60 -10.19 -14.54
CA GLN A 280 39.59 -10.39 -13.47
C GLN A 280 40.05 -9.04 -12.88
N GLN A 281 40.31 -8.03 -13.71
CA GLN A 281 40.68 -6.70 -13.23
C GLN A 281 39.53 -5.99 -12.51
N LEU A 282 38.29 -6.16 -12.96
CA LEU A 282 37.11 -5.61 -12.30
C LEU A 282 36.88 -6.26 -10.93
N ARG A 283 36.96 -7.59 -10.84
CA ARG A 283 36.82 -8.35 -9.58
C ARG A 283 37.84 -7.92 -8.51
N GLN A 284 39.02 -7.45 -8.90
CA GLN A 284 40.03 -6.94 -7.96
C GLN A 284 39.73 -5.54 -7.41
N GLN A 285 38.84 -4.79 -8.07
CA GLN A 285 38.56 -3.38 -7.77
C GLN A 285 37.19 -3.16 -7.12
N VAL A 286 36.29 -4.11 -7.28
CA VAL A 286 34.93 -4.04 -6.77
C VAL A 286 34.80 -4.85 -5.49
N ALA A 287 34.12 -4.33 -4.45
CA ALA A 287 33.93 -5.06 -3.19
C ALA A 287 32.74 -6.06 -3.22
N GLY A 288 32.14 -6.25 -4.39
CA GLY A 288 31.05 -7.17 -4.66
C GLY A 288 31.47 -8.18 -5.72
N PRO A 289 31.07 -9.46 -5.59
CA PRO A 289 31.37 -10.47 -6.59
C PRO A 289 30.64 -10.15 -7.89
N ILE A 290 31.29 -10.47 -9.01
CA ILE A 290 30.77 -10.28 -10.36
C ILE A 290 30.44 -11.63 -10.96
N LEU A 291 29.15 -11.87 -11.19
CA LEU A 291 28.60 -13.02 -11.88
C LEU A 291 28.29 -12.67 -13.33
N VAL A 292 28.57 -13.60 -14.24
CA VAL A 292 28.08 -13.56 -15.61
C VAL A 292 26.89 -14.52 -15.67
N ASP A 293 25.76 -14.03 -16.15
CA ASP A 293 24.51 -14.78 -16.27
C ASP A 293 24.54 -15.64 -17.53
N GLU A 294 25.31 -16.72 -17.51
CA GLU A 294 25.53 -17.59 -18.68
C GLU A 294 24.21 -18.15 -19.22
N PHE A 295 23.28 -18.52 -18.34
CA PHE A 295 21.95 -18.99 -18.72
C PHE A 295 21.19 -17.97 -19.58
N ALA A 296 21.08 -16.71 -19.14
CA ALA A 296 20.37 -15.69 -19.91
C ALA A 296 21.07 -15.39 -21.25
N LEU A 297 22.40 -15.43 -21.28
CA LEU A 297 23.16 -15.26 -22.52
C LEU A 297 22.88 -16.39 -23.52
N GLU A 298 22.86 -17.64 -23.07
CA GLU A 298 22.57 -18.81 -23.90
C GLU A 298 21.15 -18.79 -24.45
N VAL A 299 20.15 -18.55 -23.60
CA VAL A 299 18.73 -18.49 -24.00
C VAL A 299 18.49 -17.40 -25.04
N ASN A 300 19.18 -16.26 -24.92
CA ASN A 300 19.06 -15.14 -25.85
C ASN A 300 20.06 -15.19 -27.02
N ASN A 301 20.85 -16.26 -27.16
CA ASN A 301 21.89 -16.42 -28.18
C ASN A 301 22.94 -15.29 -28.20
N VAL A 302 23.21 -14.67 -27.06
CA VAL A 302 24.23 -13.62 -26.90
C VAL A 302 25.56 -14.28 -26.54
N ARG A 303 26.63 -13.90 -27.25
CA ARG A 303 27.97 -14.43 -27.00
C ARG A 303 28.83 -13.39 -26.30
N LEU A 304 29.61 -13.85 -25.33
CA LEU A 304 30.64 -13.01 -24.72
C LEU A 304 31.67 -12.58 -25.77
N PRO A 305 32.13 -11.32 -25.72
CA PRO A 305 33.09 -10.81 -26.71
C PRO A 305 34.48 -11.43 -26.53
N GLU A 306 35.14 -11.80 -27.63
CA GLU A 306 36.51 -12.32 -27.59
C GLU A 306 37.52 -11.25 -27.15
N SER A 307 37.26 -9.99 -27.52
CA SER A 307 38.05 -8.82 -27.15
C SER A 307 37.12 -7.69 -26.77
N VAL A 308 37.47 -6.96 -25.71
CA VAL A 308 36.70 -5.80 -25.26
C VAL A 308 37.30 -4.53 -25.84
N SER A 309 36.48 -3.77 -26.57
CA SER A 309 36.74 -2.42 -27.04
C SER A 309 35.39 -1.79 -27.40
N PRO A 310 35.15 -0.52 -27.12
CA PRO A 310 36.07 0.51 -26.63
C PRO A 310 36.26 0.54 -25.10
N PHE A 311 37.34 1.21 -24.67
CA PHE A 311 37.56 1.62 -23.28
C PHE A 311 37.27 3.13 -23.16
N PRO A 312 36.84 3.60 -21.98
CA PRO A 312 36.66 5.04 -21.76
C PRO A 312 37.97 5.81 -22.03
N PRO A 313 37.90 6.96 -22.75
CA PRO A 313 39.09 7.74 -23.12
C PRO A 313 39.75 8.46 -21.93
N GLU A 314 39.02 8.62 -20.82
CA GLU A 314 39.47 9.27 -19.58
C GLU A 314 39.23 8.35 -18.39
N PRO A 315 39.97 8.52 -17.27
CA PRO A 315 39.67 7.83 -16.02
C PRO A 315 38.22 8.09 -15.62
N SER A 316 37.42 7.03 -15.57
CA SER A 316 36.00 7.08 -15.23
C SER A 316 35.70 6.15 -14.07
N SER A 317 34.51 6.27 -13.48
CA SER A 317 34.10 5.36 -12.41
C SER A 317 33.96 3.92 -12.91
N LEU A 318 34.03 2.95 -11.99
CA LEU A 318 33.77 1.54 -12.30
C LEU A 318 32.37 1.36 -12.91
N ALA A 319 31.36 2.07 -12.41
CA ALA A 319 30.02 2.07 -12.98
C ALA A 319 30.02 2.52 -14.44
N ARG A 320 30.65 3.67 -14.75
CA ARG A 320 30.71 4.20 -16.12
C ARG A 320 31.49 3.28 -17.06
N THR A 321 32.55 2.68 -16.55
CA THR A 321 33.37 1.72 -17.27
C THR A 321 32.59 0.44 -17.59
N LEU A 322 31.82 -0.07 -16.62
CA LEU A 322 30.91 -1.19 -16.84
C LEU A 322 29.86 -0.84 -17.89
N ASP A 323 29.20 0.32 -17.78
CA ASP A 323 28.20 0.76 -18.77
C ASP A 323 28.76 0.75 -20.20
N ILE A 324 29.93 1.35 -20.43
CA ILE A 324 30.56 1.40 -21.76
C ILE A 324 30.89 -0.01 -22.25
N ILE A 325 31.60 -0.80 -21.43
CA ILE A 325 32.06 -2.13 -21.82
C ILE A 325 30.90 -3.08 -22.09
N THR A 326 29.81 -3.03 -21.30
CA THR A 326 28.68 -3.93 -21.53
C THR A 326 27.84 -3.48 -22.72
N THR A 327 27.48 -2.19 -22.81
CA THR A 327 26.59 -1.69 -23.87
C THR A 327 27.16 -1.87 -25.26
N ASP A 328 28.48 -1.72 -25.44
CA ASP A 328 29.12 -1.91 -26.76
C ASP A 328 29.19 -3.38 -27.20
N ASN A 329 28.79 -4.33 -26.33
CA ASN A 329 28.84 -5.76 -26.58
C ASN A 329 27.47 -6.45 -26.40
N ASP A 330 26.36 -5.71 -26.53
CA ASP A 330 24.98 -6.20 -26.33
C ASP A 330 24.75 -6.83 -24.94
N LEU A 331 25.53 -6.40 -23.95
CA LEU A 331 25.44 -6.81 -22.56
C LEU A 331 24.93 -5.65 -21.71
N ALA A 332 24.42 -5.98 -20.53
CA ALA A 332 24.06 -5.02 -19.51
C ALA A 332 24.45 -5.54 -18.13
N TRP A 333 24.39 -4.66 -17.12
CA TRP A 333 24.71 -5.05 -15.74
C TRP A 333 23.76 -4.42 -14.73
N PHE A 334 23.57 -5.14 -13.62
CA PHE A 334 22.76 -4.69 -12.49
C PHE A 334 23.30 -5.25 -11.18
N VAL A 335 22.80 -4.72 -10.06
CA VAL A 335 23.10 -5.25 -8.73
C VAL A 335 21.94 -6.14 -8.30
N ALA A 336 22.19 -7.44 -8.23
CA ALA A 336 21.23 -8.44 -7.79
C ALA A 336 21.46 -8.72 -6.29
N GLY A 337 20.80 -7.93 -5.45
CA GLY A 337 20.94 -8.05 -3.99
C GLY A 337 22.35 -7.68 -3.51
N ASP A 338 23.20 -8.67 -3.31
CA ASP A 338 24.56 -8.50 -2.76
C ASP A 338 25.70 -8.81 -3.73
N LEU A 339 25.40 -9.00 -5.02
CA LEU A 339 26.38 -9.19 -6.10
C LEU A 339 26.04 -8.35 -7.34
N ILE A 340 27.02 -8.25 -8.24
CA ILE A 340 26.87 -7.61 -9.55
C ILE A 340 26.69 -8.70 -10.60
N VAL A 341 25.69 -8.53 -11.45
CA VAL A 341 25.37 -9.47 -12.51
C VAL A 341 25.57 -8.77 -13.84
N ILE A 342 26.28 -9.44 -14.75
CA ILE A 342 26.38 -9.07 -16.16
C ILE A 342 25.52 -10.07 -16.94
N THR A 343 24.59 -9.55 -17.72
CA THR A 343 23.59 -10.33 -18.48
C THR A 343 23.36 -9.71 -19.86
N CYS A 344 22.43 -10.23 -20.65
CA CYS A 344 22.04 -9.64 -21.93
C CYS A 344 21.09 -8.43 -21.75
N GLU A 345 21.00 -7.58 -22.76
CA GLU A 345 20.09 -6.44 -22.74
C GLU A 345 18.61 -6.85 -22.57
N GLU A 346 18.18 -7.95 -23.18
CA GLU A 346 16.80 -8.45 -23.09
C GLU A 346 16.39 -8.83 -21.66
N GLU A 347 17.22 -9.60 -20.94
CA GLU A 347 16.98 -9.93 -19.53
C GLU A 347 16.97 -8.68 -18.66
N TRP A 348 17.86 -7.74 -18.95
CA TRP A 348 18.04 -6.53 -18.18
C TRP A 348 16.90 -5.53 -18.32
N ARG A 349 16.30 -5.41 -19.51
CA ARG A 349 15.17 -4.49 -19.79
C ARG A 349 13.96 -4.71 -18.87
N PHE A 350 13.71 -5.95 -18.47
CA PHE A 350 12.57 -6.30 -17.62
C PHE A 350 12.91 -6.27 -16.12
N ARG A 351 14.14 -5.91 -15.73
CA ARG A 351 14.52 -5.85 -14.31
C ARG A 351 14.04 -4.56 -13.66
N GLN A 352 13.06 -4.70 -12.79
CA GLN A 352 12.53 -3.60 -12.02
C GLN A 352 13.09 -3.58 -10.60
N THR A 353 13.17 -2.39 -10.04
CA THR A 353 13.45 -2.14 -8.63
C THR A 353 12.32 -1.32 -8.04
N ILE A 354 12.09 -1.47 -6.75
CA ILE A 354 11.03 -0.74 -6.06
C ILE A 354 11.64 0.36 -5.20
N GLU A 355 11.18 1.60 -5.40
CA GLU A 355 11.63 2.76 -4.64
C GLU A 355 10.43 3.59 -4.17
N LEU A 356 10.52 4.11 -2.94
CA LEU A 356 9.55 5.04 -2.38
C LEU A 356 10.10 6.46 -2.45
N TYR A 357 9.33 7.40 -3.00
CA TYR A 357 9.71 8.80 -3.13
C TYR A 357 8.82 9.66 -2.26
N PRO A 358 9.38 10.37 -1.25
CA PRO A 358 8.59 11.30 -0.46
C PRO A 358 8.31 12.55 -1.31
N VAL A 359 7.03 12.88 -1.51
CA VAL A 359 6.58 13.95 -2.40
C VAL A 359 5.60 14.91 -1.74
N ARG A 360 5.53 14.92 -0.40
CA ARG A 360 4.68 15.84 0.37
C ARG A 360 4.81 17.29 -0.10
N ASP A 361 6.02 17.76 -0.33
CA ASP A 361 6.31 19.12 -0.81
C ASP A 361 5.70 19.39 -2.19
N LEU A 362 5.69 18.41 -3.09
CA LEU A 362 5.14 18.56 -4.43
C LEU A 362 3.61 18.39 -4.44
N ALA A 363 3.11 17.33 -3.80
CA ALA A 363 1.67 17.04 -3.70
C ALA A 363 0.89 18.14 -2.97
N TRP A 364 1.52 18.77 -1.97
CA TRP A 364 0.93 19.89 -1.24
C TRP A 364 1.41 21.27 -1.74
N LYS A 365 2.11 21.33 -2.90
CA LYS A 365 2.63 22.56 -3.53
C LYS A 365 3.40 23.47 -2.55
N GLY A 366 4.18 22.87 -1.66
CA GLY A 366 5.01 23.53 -0.65
C GLY A 366 4.24 24.03 0.57
N ILE A 367 2.94 23.77 0.66
CA ILE A 367 2.08 24.24 1.74
C ILE A 367 2.14 23.26 2.90
N ALA A 368 2.70 23.69 4.02
CA ALA A 368 2.61 22.94 5.26
C ALA A 368 1.20 23.04 5.83
N ILE A 369 0.40 21.98 5.68
CA ILE A 369 -0.96 21.94 6.22
C ILE A 369 -0.93 21.62 7.71
N THR A 370 -0.58 22.65 8.48
CA THR A 370 -0.65 22.65 9.95
C THR A 370 -1.90 23.32 10.47
N ASN A 371 -2.64 24.04 9.61
CA ASN A 371 -3.84 24.79 10.00
C ASN A 371 -5.09 23.88 9.98
N PRO A 372 -5.72 23.62 11.15
CA PRO A 372 -6.92 22.77 11.24
C PRO A 372 -8.10 23.29 10.41
N GLN A 373 -8.19 24.61 10.20
CA GLN A 373 -9.23 25.22 9.38
C GLN A 373 -8.99 25.01 7.88
N PHE A 374 -7.75 24.81 7.44
CA PHE A 374 -7.45 24.45 6.06
C PHE A 374 -7.62 22.93 5.88
N GLN A 375 -7.24 22.12 6.87
CA GLN A 375 -7.50 20.67 6.88
C GLN A 375 -8.98 20.33 6.74
N ALA A 376 -9.86 21.04 7.46
CA ALA A 376 -11.31 20.86 7.35
C ALA A 376 -11.91 21.28 5.99
N ARG A 377 -11.16 22.03 5.18
CA ARG A 377 -11.59 22.54 3.87
C ARG A 377 -11.14 21.68 2.69
N LEU A 378 -10.14 20.83 2.89
CA LEU A 378 -9.66 19.88 1.89
C LEU A 378 -10.74 18.81 1.67
N ASN A 379 -10.93 18.41 0.43
CA ASN A 379 -11.97 17.45 0.07
C ASN A 379 -11.73 16.12 0.82
N PRO A 380 -12.68 15.61 1.63
CA PRO A 380 -12.52 14.28 2.22
C PRO A 380 -12.56 13.16 1.17
N ALA A 381 -13.01 13.44 -0.06
CA ALA A 381 -13.08 12.49 -1.17
C ALA A 381 -11.78 12.36 -1.98
N THR A 382 -10.76 13.22 -1.79
CA THR A 382 -9.44 13.11 -2.46
C THR A 382 -8.47 12.14 -1.76
N LYS A 383 -9.01 11.25 -0.91
CA LYS A 383 -8.25 10.14 -0.28
C LYS A 383 -8.22 8.87 -1.14
N TYR A 384 -8.67 8.95 -2.38
CA TYR A 384 -8.68 7.86 -3.34
C TYR A 384 -7.91 8.32 -4.58
N PRO A 385 -6.79 7.67 -4.95
CA PRO A 385 -5.98 8.04 -6.10
C PRO A 385 -6.57 7.60 -7.45
N PHE A 386 -7.77 7.00 -7.48
CA PHE A 386 -8.46 6.65 -8.73
C PHE A 386 -9.90 7.20 -8.79
N PRO A 387 -10.33 7.78 -9.93
CA PRO A 387 -11.70 8.20 -10.13
C PRO A 387 -12.58 6.95 -10.30
N THR A 388 -13.13 6.43 -9.20
CA THR A 388 -14.31 5.59 -9.34
C THR A 388 -15.44 6.48 -9.85
N ALA A 389 -16.22 6.01 -10.83
CA ALA A 389 -17.37 6.73 -11.36
C ALA A 389 -18.45 7.08 -10.30
N ALA A 390 -18.24 6.69 -9.03
CA ALA A 390 -19.12 6.90 -7.89
C ALA A 390 -18.58 7.90 -6.84
N SER A 391 -17.31 8.33 -6.87
CA SER A 391 -16.76 9.26 -5.87
C SER A 391 -17.03 10.72 -6.22
N SER A 392 -18.21 11.19 -5.83
CA SER A 392 -18.64 12.60 -5.68
C SER A 392 -18.75 13.46 -6.96
N SER A 393 -19.82 14.27 -7.02
CA SER A 393 -19.97 15.24 -8.10
C SER A 393 -18.85 16.31 -8.02
N PRO A 394 -18.17 16.64 -9.13
CA PRO A 394 -17.03 17.56 -9.19
C PRO A 394 -17.38 19.04 -8.92
N GLN A 395 -18.54 19.33 -8.33
CA GLN A 395 -19.10 20.69 -8.31
C GLN A 395 -18.62 21.55 -7.12
N ASP A 396 -17.91 20.99 -6.14
CA ASP A 396 -17.42 21.73 -4.95
C ASP A 396 -15.90 21.70 -4.71
N ALA A 397 -15.12 20.94 -5.49
CA ALA A 397 -13.68 20.89 -5.32
C ALA A 397 -13.05 22.18 -5.87
N THR A 398 -12.83 23.17 -5.01
CA THR A 398 -12.10 24.39 -5.39
C THR A 398 -10.62 24.15 -5.57
N PHE A 399 -10.08 23.23 -4.77
CA PHE A 399 -8.68 22.91 -4.73
C PHE A 399 -8.52 21.40 -4.63
N GLU A 400 -7.88 20.83 -5.63
CA GLU A 400 -7.40 19.46 -5.64
C GLU A 400 -6.09 19.45 -4.85
N PHE A 401 -6.22 19.27 -3.54
CA PHE A 401 -5.11 18.98 -2.65
C PHE A 401 -5.45 17.73 -1.84
N PRO A 402 -4.50 16.82 -1.62
CA PRO A 402 -3.18 16.79 -2.26
C PRO A 402 -3.28 16.48 -3.77
N ASP A 403 -2.36 17.03 -4.55
CA ASP A 403 -2.32 16.93 -6.02
C ASP A 403 -1.28 15.89 -6.45
N PHE A 404 -1.51 14.63 -6.07
CA PHE A 404 -0.63 13.52 -6.47
C PHE A 404 -0.74 13.24 -7.97
N ASP A 405 -1.95 13.37 -8.53
CA ASP A 405 -2.24 13.11 -9.93
C ASP A 405 -1.36 13.95 -10.86
N SER A 406 -1.18 15.25 -10.57
CA SER A 406 -0.27 16.09 -11.38
C SER A 406 1.19 15.63 -11.30
N VAL A 407 1.64 15.09 -10.17
CA VAL A 407 3.01 14.56 -10.02
C VAL A 407 3.13 13.23 -10.76
N VAL A 408 2.14 12.35 -10.65
CA VAL A 408 2.09 11.08 -11.37
C VAL A 408 2.07 11.35 -12.89
N GLU A 409 1.15 12.16 -13.38
CA GLU A 409 1.03 12.54 -14.80
C GLU A 409 2.32 13.19 -15.30
N LEU A 410 2.94 14.10 -14.53
CA LEU A 410 4.23 14.68 -14.88
C LEU A 410 5.27 13.59 -15.10
N LEU A 411 5.40 12.64 -14.18
CA LEU A 411 6.40 11.58 -14.29
C LEU A 411 6.08 10.63 -15.45
N THR A 412 4.84 10.16 -15.57
CA THR A 412 4.46 9.16 -16.59
C THR A 412 4.48 9.72 -18.00
N THR A 413 4.21 11.03 -18.18
CA THR A 413 4.19 11.67 -19.51
C THR A 413 5.52 12.27 -19.94
N THR A 414 6.47 12.48 -19.01
CA THR A 414 7.76 13.13 -19.33
C THR A 414 8.98 12.27 -19.10
N VAL A 415 8.92 11.28 -18.19
CA VAL A 415 10.03 10.37 -17.90
C VAL A 415 9.76 9.04 -18.58
N ASP A 416 10.45 8.81 -19.70
CA ASP A 416 10.36 7.58 -20.51
C ASP A 416 8.92 7.03 -20.67
N PRO A 417 8.02 7.73 -21.39
CA PRO A 417 6.59 7.44 -21.37
C PRO A 417 6.23 6.00 -21.75
N GLU A 418 6.93 5.42 -22.73
CA GLU A 418 6.68 4.06 -23.21
C GLU A 418 7.06 2.98 -22.18
N SER A 419 7.77 3.34 -21.10
CA SER A 419 8.18 2.42 -20.04
C SER A 419 7.09 2.13 -19.00
N TRP A 420 5.97 2.85 -19.01
CA TRP A 420 4.89 2.72 -18.02
C TRP A 420 3.75 1.81 -18.50
N GLU A 421 3.09 1.14 -17.55
CA GLU A 421 1.99 0.20 -17.79
C GLU A 421 0.86 0.79 -18.63
N GLU A 422 0.51 2.07 -18.41
CA GLU A 422 -0.52 2.78 -19.19
C GLU A 422 -0.24 2.81 -20.70
N LEU A 423 1.05 2.74 -21.08
CA LEU A 423 1.50 2.70 -22.47
C LEU A 423 2.07 1.34 -22.87
N GLY A 424 1.88 0.30 -22.04
CA GLY A 424 2.27 -1.09 -22.31
C GLY A 424 3.71 -1.44 -21.89
N GLY A 425 4.41 -0.54 -21.18
CA GLY A 425 5.69 -0.83 -20.55
C GLY A 425 5.54 -1.57 -19.21
N PRO A 426 6.62 -2.07 -18.62
CA PRO A 426 6.55 -2.85 -17.39
C PRO A 426 6.36 -1.99 -16.12
N GLY A 427 6.67 -0.69 -16.19
CA GLY A 427 6.74 0.20 -15.03
C GLY A 427 5.40 0.53 -14.39
N SER A 428 5.37 0.54 -13.06
CA SER A 428 4.19 0.94 -12.29
C SER A 428 4.51 2.04 -11.28
N ILE A 429 3.51 2.89 -11.02
CA ILE A 429 3.56 4.01 -10.09
C ILE A 429 2.26 4.07 -9.30
N TYR A 430 2.37 4.16 -7.98
CA TYR A 430 1.24 4.27 -7.08
C TYR A 430 1.42 5.45 -6.12
N ALA A 431 0.38 6.27 -5.96
CA ALA A 431 0.39 7.37 -5.01
C ALA A 431 -0.16 6.92 -3.65
N PHE A 432 0.74 6.77 -2.67
CA PHE A 432 0.38 6.46 -1.29
C PHE A 432 0.21 7.76 -0.49
N THR A 433 -1.03 8.23 -0.49
CA THR A 433 -1.48 9.52 0.03
C THR A 433 -1.76 9.49 1.53
N SER A 434 -2.28 8.37 2.05
CA SER A 434 -2.64 8.28 3.47
C SER A 434 -1.40 8.08 4.32
N GLN A 435 -1.22 8.96 5.30
CA GLN A 435 -0.20 8.89 6.35
C GLN A 435 1.27 9.08 5.92
N ALA A 436 1.70 8.72 4.71
CA ALA A 436 3.12 8.80 4.32
C ALA A 436 3.45 9.80 3.19
N ASP A 437 2.46 10.30 2.43
CA ASP A 437 2.62 11.26 1.33
C ASP A 437 3.78 10.90 0.34
N CYS A 438 3.76 9.70 -0.22
CA CYS A 438 4.83 9.20 -1.08
C CYS A 438 4.34 8.51 -2.35
N LEU A 439 5.21 8.45 -3.35
CA LEU A 439 5.03 7.61 -4.54
C LEU A 439 5.75 6.28 -4.33
N VAL A 440 5.08 5.18 -4.63
CA VAL A 440 5.64 3.82 -4.68
C VAL A 440 5.85 3.49 -6.16
N ILE A 441 7.09 3.30 -6.59
CA ILE A 441 7.41 3.14 -8.01
C ILE A 441 8.19 1.83 -8.21
N SER A 442 7.69 0.96 -9.09
CA SER A 442 8.42 -0.20 -9.61
C SER A 442 8.90 0.11 -11.02
N GLN A 443 10.20 0.28 -11.20
CA GLN A 443 10.74 0.69 -12.49
C GLN A 443 12.21 0.29 -12.66
N HIS A 444 12.72 0.35 -13.88
CA HIS A 444 14.11 0.10 -14.18
C HIS A 444 15.05 1.17 -13.54
N ARG A 445 16.23 0.76 -13.07
CA ARG A 445 17.18 1.61 -12.31
C ARG A 445 17.54 2.95 -12.98
N PHE A 446 17.69 2.97 -14.30
CA PHE A 446 18.04 4.20 -15.02
C PHE A 446 16.87 5.19 -15.07
N ILE A 447 15.65 4.69 -15.10
CA ILE A 447 14.46 5.54 -15.05
C ILE A 447 14.28 6.08 -13.63
N HIS A 448 14.60 5.32 -12.58
CA HIS A 448 14.67 5.86 -11.21
C HIS A 448 15.64 7.04 -11.06
N GLU A 449 16.79 7.01 -11.75
CA GLU A 449 17.72 8.15 -11.78
C GLU A 449 17.11 9.36 -12.49
N GLN A 450 16.37 9.14 -13.59
CA GLN A 450 15.64 10.20 -14.29
C GLN A 450 14.51 10.79 -13.42
N ILE A 451 13.74 9.95 -12.73
CA ILE A 451 12.69 10.36 -11.79
C ILE A 451 13.28 11.22 -10.68
N GLN A 452 14.37 10.77 -10.05
CA GLN A 452 15.02 11.53 -8.98
C GLN A 452 15.51 12.90 -9.48
N SER A 453 16.10 12.95 -10.69
CA SER A 453 16.51 14.20 -11.34
C SER A 453 15.33 15.11 -11.67
N ALA A 454 14.23 14.56 -12.19
CA ALA A 454 13.03 15.32 -12.52
C ALA A 454 12.40 15.94 -11.26
N LEU A 455 12.22 15.16 -10.20
CA LEU A 455 11.68 15.64 -8.92
C LEU A 455 12.55 16.73 -8.30
N GLU A 456 13.88 16.60 -8.35
CA GLU A 456 14.79 17.65 -7.85
C GLU A 456 14.72 18.93 -8.70
N GLN A 457 14.65 18.79 -10.03
CA GLN A 457 14.50 19.95 -10.91
C GLN A 457 13.19 20.71 -10.67
N VAL A 458 12.09 19.99 -10.39
CA VAL A 458 10.82 20.62 -10.00
C VAL A 458 11.03 21.40 -8.70
N ARG A 459 11.63 20.79 -7.68
CA ARG A 459 11.88 21.44 -6.38
C ARG A 459 12.75 22.69 -6.47
N GLU A 460 13.79 22.66 -7.29
CA GLU A 460 14.71 23.80 -7.46
C GLU A 460 14.06 24.98 -8.20
N ARG A 461 13.16 24.70 -9.16
CA ARG A 461 12.63 25.72 -10.08
C ARG A 461 11.21 26.16 -9.76
N GLN A 462 10.46 25.35 -9.00
CA GLN A 462 9.09 25.68 -8.64
C GLN A 462 9.07 26.93 -7.76
N GLN A 463 8.27 27.91 -8.18
CA GLN A 463 8.04 29.09 -7.35
C GLN A 463 7.15 28.72 -6.17
N PRO A 464 7.42 29.23 -4.96
CA PRO A 464 6.54 29.02 -3.83
C PRO A 464 5.14 29.52 -4.17
N VAL A 465 4.13 28.75 -3.79
CA VAL A 465 2.74 29.17 -3.97
C VAL A 465 2.51 30.49 -3.24
N ASP A 466 1.90 31.46 -3.92
CA ASP A 466 1.42 32.67 -3.29
C ASP A 466 0.23 32.32 -2.37
N ILE A 467 0.55 32.11 -1.10
CA ILE A 467 -0.41 31.72 -0.07
C ILE A 467 -1.51 32.78 0.06
N ASP A 468 -1.19 34.06 -0.08
CA ASP A 468 -2.17 35.13 0.06
C ASP A 468 -3.17 35.12 -1.10
N ASN A 469 -2.69 34.94 -2.33
CA ASN A 469 -3.56 34.77 -3.49
C ASN A 469 -4.42 33.50 -3.38
N LEU A 470 -3.82 32.37 -2.97
CA LEU A 470 -4.55 31.12 -2.75
C LEU A 470 -5.66 31.30 -1.72
N LEU A 471 -5.36 31.89 -0.56
CA LEU A 471 -6.37 32.16 0.48
C LEU A 471 -7.44 33.14 0.01
N ALA A 472 -7.10 34.11 -0.85
CA ALA A 472 -8.08 35.02 -1.45
C ALA A 472 -9.02 34.28 -2.42
N GLU A 473 -8.50 33.37 -3.24
CA GLU A 473 -9.28 32.50 -4.12
C GLU A 473 -10.19 31.56 -3.31
N VAL A 474 -9.68 30.97 -2.22
CA VAL A 474 -10.48 30.15 -1.28
C VAL A 474 -11.67 30.97 -0.77
N ARG A 475 -11.40 32.15 -0.21
CA ARG A 475 -12.46 33.02 0.34
C ARG A 475 -13.48 33.42 -0.72
N LYS A 476 -13.03 33.73 -1.94
CA LYS A 476 -13.90 34.10 -3.07
C LYS A 476 -14.83 32.95 -3.44
N HIS A 477 -14.29 31.74 -3.54
CA HIS A 477 -15.09 30.55 -3.84
C HIS A 477 -16.05 30.20 -2.70
N GLU A 478 -15.59 30.25 -1.44
CA GLU A 478 -16.44 30.00 -0.26
C GLU A 478 -17.62 30.97 -0.19
N ALA A 479 -17.42 32.23 -0.61
CA ALA A 479 -18.46 33.24 -0.62
C ALA A 479 -19.51 33.11 -1.73
N GLU A 480 -19.31 32.22 -2.71
CA GLU A 480 -20.24 32.04 -3.81
C GLU A 480 -21.54 31.36 -3.33
N VAL A 481 -22.69 31.97 -3.64
CA VAL A 481 -24.01 31.42 -3.28
C VAL A 481 -24.45 30.40 -4.33
N ILE A 482 -24.49 29.14 -3.94
CA ILE A 482 -24.90 28.02 -4.80
C ILE A 482 -26.20 27.39 -4.31
N THR A 483 -26.92 26.70 -5.20
CA THR A 483 -28.08 25.86 -4.87
C THR A 483 -27.69 24.39 -4.98
N ARG A 484 -27.95 23.61 -3.94
CA ARG A 484 -27.70 22.15 -3.88
C ARG A 484 -28.96 21.40 -3.49
N THR A 485 -29.16 20.24 -4.10
CA THR A 485 -30.27 19.34 -3.79
C THR A 485 -29.73 18.08 -3.17
N HIS A 486 -30.20 17.78 -1.97
CA HIS A 486 -29.79 16.62 -1.18
C HIS A 486 -30.93 15.61 -1.15
N ASN A 487 -30.70 14.43 -1.72
CA ASN A 487 -31.69 13.34 -1.73
C ASN A 487 -31.76 12.68 -0.35
N VAL A 488 -32.97 12.61 0.19
CA VAL A 488 -33.21 12.05 1.53
C VAL A 488 -33.13 10.52 1.49
N GLN A 489 -32.54 9.92 2.53
CA GLN A 489 -32.50 8.47 2.66
C GLN A 489 -33.90 7.85 2.62
N ARG A 490 -34.00 6.62 2.11
CA ARG A 490 -35.26 5.89 1.96
C ARG A 490 -35.17 4.51 2.61
N TYR A 491 -36.29 4.04 3.18
CA TYR A 491 -36.44 2.66 3.67
C TYR A 491 -36.64 1.68 2.51
N SER A 492 -37.38 2.09 1.48
CA SER A 492 -37.65 1.37 0.23
C SER A 492 -37.87 2.37 -0.91
N GLU A 493 -37.99 1.92 -2.17
CA GLU A 493 -38.21 2.82 -3.31
C GLU A 493 -39.41 3.77 -3.12
N GLU A 494 -40.44 3.31 -2.41
CA GLU A 494 -41.72 4.01 -2.21
C GLU A 494 -41.85 4.78 -0.90
N LYS A 495 -40.95 4.57 0.08
CA LYS A 495 -41.08 5.18 1.42
C LYS A 495 -39.82 5.92 1.88
N PRO A 496 -39.84 7.28 1.91
CA PRO A 496 -38.73 8.06 2.45
C PRO A 496 -38.59 7.84 3.97
N LEU A 497 -37.36 7.98 4.48
CA LEU A 497 -37.06 7.76 5.90
C LEU A 497 -37.57 8.90 6.79
N PHE A 498 -37.67 10.11 6.21
CA PHE A 498 -38.17 11.32 6.87
C PHE A 498 -39.42 11.83 6.16
N SER A 499 -40.41 12.29 6.92
CA SER A 499 -41.59 12.97 6.37
C SER A 499 -41.27 14.42 6.01
N ARG A 500 -42.14 15.06 5.23
CA ARG A 500 -42.00 16.50 4.92
C ARG A 500 -42.00 17.37 6.19
N GLU A 501 -42.79 16.99 7.20
CA GLU A 501 -42.86 17.71 8.48
C GLU A 501 -41.54 17.60 9.24
N ASP A 502 -40.91 16.41 9.25
CA ASP A 502 -39.59 16.19 9.84
C ASP A 502 -38.51 17.02 9.13
N LEU A 503 -38.51 17.02 7.80
CA LEU A 503 -37.57 17.81 7.00
C LEU A 503 -37.75 19.31 7.23
N GLN A 504 -38.97 19.77 7.50
CA GLN A 504 -39.26 21.15 7.83
C GLN A 504 -38.75 21.54 9.22
N LEU A 505 -38.88 20.65 10.21
CA LEU A 505 -38.28 20.86 11.53
C LEU A 505 -36.75 20.89 11.47
N ILE A 506 -36.15 19.97 10.71
CA ILE A 506 -34.69 19.92 10.48
C ILE A 506 -34.22 21.20 9.78
N ALA A 507 -34.93 21.66 8.75
CA ALA A 507 -34.59 22.90 8.06
C ALA A 507 -34.60 24.12 9.00
N GLU A 508 -35.58 24.23 9.89
CA GLU A 508 -35.66 25.32 10.88
C GLU A 508 -34.59 25.22 11.97
N GLN A 509 -34.20 24.01 12.38
CA GLN A 509 -33.08 23.81 13.31
C GLN A 509 -31.75 24.21 12.67
N LEU A 510 -31.49 23.77 11.43
CA LEU A 510 -30.27 24.09 10.70
C LEU A 510 -30.10 25.61 10.52
N LYS A 511 -31.18 26.33 10.17
CA LYS A 511 -31.16 27.80 10.06
C LYS A 511 -30.81 28.50 11.37
N LYS A 512 -31.19 27.93 12.53
CA LYS A 512 -30.92 28.51 13.86
C LYS A 512 -29.52 28.19 14.38
N GLN A 513 -28.95 27.05 13.98
CA GLN A 513 -27.67 26.58 14.48
C GLN A 513 -26.49 26.97 13.59
N ILE A 514 -26.71 27.07 12.27
CA ILE A 514 -25.64 27.29 11.29
C ILE A 514 -25.81 28.69 10.72
N GLU A 515 -24.89 29.60 11.06
CA GLU A 515 -24.87 31.00 10.61
C GLU A 515 -26.26 31.65 10.46
N PRO A 516 -26.98 31.93 11.56
CA PRO A 516 -28.37 32.41 11.51
C PRO A 516 -28.56 33.68 10.69
N GLU A 517 -27.54 34.53 10.66
CA GLU A 517 -27.53 35.79 9.91
C GLU A 517 -27.40 35.58 8.39
N SER A 518 -26.99 34.40 7.95
CA SER A 518 -26.81 34.07 6.52
C SER A 518 -28.13 33.75 5.81
N TRP A 519 -29.24 33.54 6.54
CA TRP A 519 -30.53 33.11 6.00
C TRP A 519 -31.53 34.27 5.89
N ASP A 520 -31.80 34.74 4.67
CA ASP A 520 -32.71 35.87 4.42
C ASP A 520 -34.08 35.45 3.87
N GLY A 521 -34.25 34.17 3.52
CA GLY A 521 -35.48 33.60 2.95
C GLY A 521 -35.77 34.06 1.52
N LYS A 522 -34.89 34.84 0.88
CA LYS A 522 -35.02 35.37 -0.47
C LYS A 522 -33.89 34.89 -1.38
N GLN A 523 -32.66 35.25 -1.05
CA GLN A 523 -31.45 34.86 -1.77
C GLN A 523 -30.83 33.59 -1.19
N THR A 524 -31.02 33.36 0.11
CA THR A 524 -30.53 32.18 0.83
C THR A 524 -31.67 31.51 1.59
N TYR A 525 -31.82 30.20 1.41
CA TYR A 525 -32.94 29.45 1.97
C TYR A 525 -32.64 27.95 2.07
N ILE A 526 -33.41 27.28 2.93
CA ILE A 526 -33.55 25.83 2.95
C ILE A 526 -35.01 25.54 2.61
N LEU A 527 -35.22 24.76 1.54
CA LEU A 527 -36.53 24.37 1.03
C LEU A 527 -36.69 22.85 1.17
N PRO A 528 -37.47 22.38 2.17
CA PRO A 528 -37.79 20.98 2.32
C PRO A 528 -38.83 20.56 1.27
N LEU A 529 -38.51 19.53 0.48
CA LEU A 529 -39.43 18.85 -0.43
C LEU A 529 -39.88 17.51 0.18
N ASN A 530 -40.58 16.66 -0.58
CA ASN A 530 -41.07 15.38 -0.08
C ASN A 530 -39.96 14.33 0.06
N ASP A 531 -38.97 14.34 -0.83
CA ASP A 531 -37.90 13.34 -0.93
C ASP A 531 -36.50 13.96 -1.07
N ALA A 532 -36.41 15.28 -0.97
CA ALA A 532 -35.17 16.03 -1.08
C ALA A 532 -35.20 17.30 -0.20
N ILE A 533 -34.03 17.82 0.13
CA ILE A 533 -33.87 19.16 0.68
C ILE A 533 -33.06 19.99 -0.31
N VAL A 534 -33.61 21.12 -0.74
CA VAL A 534 -32.91 22.09 -1.59
C VAL A 534 -32.36 23.20 -0.70
N ILE A 535 -31.06 23.42 -0.74
CA ILE A 535 -30.38 24.45 0.05
C ILE A 535 -29.77 25.44 -0.92
N ARG A 536 -29.98 26.73 -0.69
CA ARG A 536 -29.29 27.82 -1.39
C ARG A 536 -28.56 28.68 -0.37
N ASN A 537 -27.24 28.66 -0.37
CA ASN A 537 -26.40 29.51 0.47
C ASN A 537 -24.94 29.52 -0.05
N ARG A 538 -24.07 30.30 0.60
CA ARG A 538 -22.62 30.29 0.42
C ARG A 538 -22.03 28.88 0.59
N ARG A 539 -20.97 28.54 -0.15
CA ARG A 539 -20.41 27.19 -0.24
C ARG A 539 -19.85 26.66 1.09
N ASP A 540 -19.33 27.52 1.95
CA ASP A 540 -18.92 27.14 3.30
C ASP A 540 -20.11 26.78 4.21
N VAL A 541 -21.19 27.58 4.19
CA VAL A 541 -22.42 27.24 4.92
C VAL A 541 -23.05 25.94 4.38
N GLN A 542 -23.08 25.76 3.06
CA GLN A 542 -23.55 24.53 2.41
C GLN A 542 -22.82 23.28 2.91
N ARG A 543 -21.49 23.34 3.11
CA ARG A 543 -20.70 22.23 3.66
C ARG A 543 -21.08 21.91 5.10
N VAL A 544 -21.15 22.93 5.96
CA VAL A 544 -21.57 22.74 7.36
C VAL A 544 -22.98 22.16 7.43
N VAL A 545 -23.90 22.62 6.58
CA VAL A 545 -25.25 22.06 6.49
C VAL A 545 -25.21 20.60 6.01
N SER A 546 -24.42 20.29 4.98
CA SER A 546 -24.27 18.92 4.45
C SER A 546 -23.73 17.95 5.50
N ASP A 547 -22.70 18.34 6.24
CA ASP A 547 -22.13 17.53 7.33
C ASP A 547 -23.15 17.27 8.43
N ASN A 548 -23.96 18.28 8.77
CA ASN A 548 -25.05 18.10 9.72
C ASN A 548 -26.14 17.18 9.17
N LEU A 549 -26.51 17.28 7.90
CA LEU A 549 -27.47 16.36 7.27
C LEU A 549 -26.96 14.90 7.27
N VAL A 550 -25.65 14.67 7.08
CA VAL A 550 -25.05 13.33 7.22
C VAL A 550 -25.12 12.87 8.68
N LYS A 551 -24.73 13.71 9.65
CA LYS A 551 -24.78 13.38 11.08
C LYS A 551 -26.19 13.07 11.56
N LEU A 552 -27.19 13.77 11.03
CA LEU A 552 -28.62 13.55 11.29
C LEU A 552 -29.19 12.33 10.54
N GLY A 553 -28.39 11.67 9.69
CA GLY A 553 -28.82 10.51 8.89
C GLY A 553 -29.79 10.86 7.74
N VAL A 554 -30.00 12.15 7.45
CA VAL A 554 -30.92 12.62 6.41
C VAL A 554 -30.42 12.23 5.02
N ILE A 555 -29.10 12.28 4.81
CA ILE A 555 -28.43 11.85 3.58
C ILE A 555 -27.41 10.75 3.89
N ARG A 556 -27.07 9.92 2.90
CA ARG A 556 -25.98 8.96 3.04
C ARG A 556 -24.63 9.69 3.05
N SER A 557 -23.72 9.25 3.91
CA SER A 557 -22.31 9.58 3.75
C SER A 557 -21.86 9.00 2.40
N GLN A 558 -21.27 9.83 1.55
CA GLN A 558 -20.74 9.40 0.24
C GLN A 558 -19.54 8.43 0.37
N ASN A 559 -19.03 8.18 1.58
CA ASN A 559 -17.82 7.38 1.83
C ASN A 559 -18.08 5.86 1.97
N TYR A 560 -19.29 5.37 1.70
CA TYR A 560 -19.58 3.93 1.73
C TYR A 560 -20.21 3.51 0.41
N GLY A 561 -19.38 3.24 -0.59
CA GLY A 561 -19.86 2.80 -1.88
C GLY A 561 -18.78 2.53 -2.91
N VAL A 562 -17.88 1.57 -2.65
CA VAL A 562 -17.21 0.84 -3.73
C VAL A 562 -17.37 -0.66 -3.44
N GLY A 563 -17.85 -1.38 -4.45
CA GLY A 563 -18.34 -2.74 -4.33
C GLY A 563 -17.22 -3.75 -4.19
N PHE A 564 -17.39 -4.66 -3.23
CA PHE A 564 -16.69 -5.94 -3.19
C PHE A 564 -17.00 -6.74 -4.46
N GLY A 565 -16.03 -6.84 -5.37
CA GLY A 565 -15.91 -7.94 -6.31
C GLY A 565 -15.14 -9.07 -5.65
N CYS A 566 -15.83 -9.89 -4.85
CA CYS A 566 -15.58 -11.32 -4.59
C CYS A 566 -16.33 -11.77 -3.31
N GLY A 567 -17.35 -12.61 -3.50
CA GLY A 567 -17.89 -13.58 -2.54
C GLY A 567 -18.21 -13.15 -1.09
N ALA A 568 -19.47 -12.74 -0.86
CA ALA A 568 -20.17 -12.83 0.43
C ALA A 568 -19.54 -12.13 1.66
N GLY A 569 -19.72 -10.80 1.75
CA GLY A 569 -19.49 -10.05 2.99
C GLY A 569 -20.59 -10.26 4.06
N PRO A 570 -20.26 -10.21 5.36
CA PRO A 570 -21.22 -10.36 6.45
C PRO A 570 -22.14 -9.13 6.54
N ARG A 571 -23.45 -9.37 6.71
CA ARG A 571 -24.44 -8.34 7.01
C ARG A 571 -24.09 -7.66 8.34
N ASN A 572 -23.55 -6.45 8.31
CA ASN A 572 -23.37 -5.64 9.52
C ASN A 572 -24.63 -4.80 9.80
N ASN A 573 -25.18 -4.99 10.99
CA ASN A 573 -26.29 -4.23 11.55
C ASN A 573 -25.92 -2.74 11.67
N GLN A 574 -26.82 -1.88 11.18
CA GLN A 574 -26.76 -0.43 11.30
C GLN A 574 -26.91 -0.02 12.79
N LEU A 575 -25.94 0.73 13.31
CA LEU A 575 -26.08 1.51 14.54
C LEU A 575 -26.11 3.00 14.14
N ILE A 576 -27.22 3.67 14.46
CA ILE A 576 -27.48 5.08 14.21
C ILE A 576 -26.76 5.92 15.29
N PRO A 577 -26.07 7.03 14.97
CA PRO A 577 -25.53 7.94 15.99
C PRO A 577 -26.65 8.76 16.63
N GLN A 578 -26.67 8.83 17.97
CA GLN A 578 -27.55 9.74 18.69
C GLN A 578 -26.93 11.14 18.82
N ILE A 579 -27.78 12.15 18.62
CA ILE A 579 -27.48 13.59 18.68
C ILE A 579 -27.39 14.00 20.16
N ASN A 580 -26.25 14.56 20.59
CA ASN A 580 -26.12 15.20 21.91
C ASN A 580 -25.93 16.72 21.75
N ASP A 581 -26.85 17.48 22.34
CA ASP A 581 -26.71 18.92 22.57
C ASP A 581 -25.68 19.18 23.68
N SER A 582 -24.65 19.95 23.35
CA SER A 582 -23.65 20.41 24.30
C SER A 582 -24.20 21.59 25.11
N SER A 583 -24.32 21.42 26.43
CA SER A 583 -24.28 22.55 27.37
C SER A 583 -23.12 22.36 28.33
N ALA A 584 -22.17 23.28 28.25
CA ALA A 584 -21.00 23.34 29.12
C ALA A 584 -21.39 23.81 30.51
N GLN A 585 -20.89 23.15 31.57
CA GLN A 585 -20.51 23.78 32.85
C GLN A 585 -19.79 22.79 33.82
N PRO A 586 -19.12 23.27 34.88
CA PRO A 586 -17.66 23.32 34.97
C PRO A 586 -17.03 22.23 35.85
N THR A 587 -15.74 21.99 35.60
CA THR A 587 -14.83 21.11 36.33
C THR A 587 -14.74 21.46 37.83
N PRO A 588 -14.90 20.50 38.77
CA PRO A 588 -14.41 20.65 40.12
C PRO A 588 -12.95 20.17 40.23
N ALA A 589 -12.19 20.90 41.03
CA ALA A 589 -10.77 20.76 41.25
C ALA A 589 -10.35 19.40 41.84
N SER A 590 -9.28 18.83 41.28
CA SER A 590 -8.51 17.75 41.92
C SER A 590 -7.42 18.35 42.83
N PRO A 591 -7.13 17.73 43.99
CA PRO A 591 -6.26 18.29 45.00
C PRO A 591 -4.78 18.07 44.69
N GLN A 592 -3.98 19.04 45.12
CA GLN A 592 -2.53 19.07 45.08
C GLN A 592 -1.91 17.85 45.77
N VAL A 593 -0.98 17.18 45.08
CA VAL A 593 0.06 16.36 45.72
C VAL A 593 1.43 16.94 45.34
N LYS A 594 2.14 17.35 46.38
CA LYS A 594 3.52 17.85 46.35
C LYS A 594 4.49 16.78 45.84
N THR A 595 5.35 17.13 44.89
CA THR A 595 6.70 16.56 44.78
C THR A 595 7.70 17.66 44.46
N LEU A 596 8.71 17.78 45.32
CA LEU A 596 9.86 18.67 45.18
C LEU A 596 11.06 17.85 45.68
N GLY A 597 12.05 17.62 44.81
CA GLY A 597 13.43 17.37 45.22
C GLY A 597 14.10 16.07 44.74
N GLY A 598 15.19 16.25 43.98
CA GLY A 598 16.33 15.32 43.79
C GLY A 598 16.19 14.43 42.55
N GLY A 599 17.06 14.42 41.54
CA GLY A 599 18.51 14.64 41.53
C GLY A 599 19.23 13.28 41.53
N GLY A 600 19.83 12.87 40.40
CA GLY A 600 20.69 11.67 40.38
C GLY A 600 20.92 11.04 39.01
N VAL A 601 22.11 11.31 38.47
CA VAL A 601 22.95 10.57 37.51
C VAL A 601 22.73 9.03 37.49
N PHE A 602 22.41 8.46 36.32
CA PHE A 602 23.25 7.56 35.50
C PHE A 602 22.53 7.21 34.20
#